data_AF-A0A7W8M7T4-F1
#
_entry.id   AF-A0A7W8M7T4-F1
#
_cell.length_a   1.000
_cell.length_b   1.000
_cell.length_c   1.000
_cell.angle_alpha   90.00
_cell.angle_beta   90.00
_cell.angle_gamma   90.00
#
_symmetry.space_group_name_H-M   'P 1'
#
loop_
_entity.id
_entity.type
_entity.pdbx_description
1 polymer ?
#
loop_
_entity_poly.entity_id
_entity_poly.type
_entity_poly.pdbx_seq_one_letter_code
_entity_poly.pdbx_strand_id
1 'polypeptide(L)'
;MFAITDGSTVNLDPNNGPIQTWTLGANRTPGQANWAAGQSITLLVDDGSAYTLTWTTLAVVWKTDAGVAPTLNTTGFTVIVLWKVGTTIYGARVGDA
;
A
#
# COMPACT_ATOMS: atom_id res chain seq x y z
N MET A 1 7.76 2.34 -12.93
CA MET A 1 6.64 2.90 -12.15
C MET A 1 5.36 2.40 -12.79
N PHE A 2 4.43 1.87 -12.01
CA PHE A 2 3.13 1.37 -12.48
C PHE A 2 1.99 2.17 -11.84
N ALA A 3 1.06 2.66 -12.65
CA ALA A 3 -0.13 3.34 -12.16
C ALA A 3 -1.26 2.33 -11.99
N ILE A 4 -1.67 2.09 -10.75
CA ILE A 4 -2.83 1.26 -10.43
C ILE A 4 -4.08 1.97 -10.94
N THR A 5 -4.86 1.26 -11.76
CA THR A 5 -6.21 1.70 -12.11
C THR A 5 -7.13 1.34 -10.96
N ASP A 6 -7.79 2.33 -10.36
CA ASP A 6 -8.69 2.11 -9.24
C ASP A 6 -9.94 1.32 -9.64
N GLY A 7 -10.48 0.53 -8.72
CA GLY A 7 -11.62 -0.34 -8.97
C GLY A 7 -12.10 -1.07 -7.72
N SER A 8 -13.24 -1.75 -7.80
CA SER A 8 -13.79 -2.54 -6.68
C SER A 8 -12.88 -3.67 -6.24
N THR A 9 -11.99 -4.13 -7.13
CA THR A 9 -10.96 -5.13 -6.81
C THR A 9 -9.63 -4.61 -7.33
N VAL A 10 -8.70 -4.38 -6.40
CA VAL A 10 -7.32 -3.97 -6.69
C VAL A 10 -6.40 -4.91 -5.92
N ASN A 11 -5.44 -5.53 -6.62
CA ASN A 11 -4.41 -6.36 -6.00
C ASN A 11 -3.06 -5.66 -6.14
N LEU A 12 -2.32 -5.56 -5.04
CA LEU A 12 -0.94 -5.09 -5.04
C LEU A 12 -0.04 -6.25 -5.48
N ASP A 13 0.72 -6.02 -6.55
CA ASP A 13 1.57 -7.04 -7.19
C ASP A 13 2.99 -6.49 -7.46
N PRO A 14 4.04 -6.99 -6.77
CA PRO A 14 5.41 -6.55 -7.01
C PRO A 14 5.90 -6.72 -8.45
N ASN A 15 5.31 -7.63 -9.24
CA ASN A 15 5.69 -7.86 -10.63
C ASN A 15 5.24 -6.74 -11.58
N ASN A 16 4.25 -5.92 -11.19
CA ASN A 16 3.90 -4.71 -11.93
C ASN A 16 5.00 -3.65 -11.84
N GLY A 17 5.89 -3.77 -10.85
CA GLY A 17 7.06 -2.93 -10.65
C GLY A 17 7.22 -2.51 -9.19
N PRO A 18 8.46 -2.16 -8.77
CA PRO A 18 8.79 -1.86 -7.38
C PRO A 18 8.28 -0.49 -6.91
N ILE A 19 7.80 0.37 -7.81
CA ILE A 19 7.15 1.65 -7.48
C ILE A 19 5.78 1.67 -8.13
N GLN A 20 4.74 1.86 -7.32
CA GLN A 20 3.35 1.88 -7.77
C GLN A 20 2.65 3.12 -7.24
N THR A 21 1.87 3.79 -8.09
CA THR A 21 1.04 4.95 -7.71
C THR A 21 -0.42 4.56 -7.77
N TRP A 22 -1.21 5.03 -6.82
CA TRP A 22 -2.64 4.76 -6.74
C TRP A 22 -3.40 5.97 -6.23
N THR A 23 -4.25 6.55 -7.09
CA THR A 23 -5.25 7.53 -6.67
C THR A 23 -6.55 6.82 -6.35
N LEU A 24 -7.07 7.01 -5.13
CA LEU A 24 -8.29 6.34 -4.68
C LEU A 24 -9.55 7.05 -5.21
N GLY A 25 -10.51 6.26 -5.73
CA GLY A 25 -11.85 6.73 -6.09
C GLY A 25 -12.93 6.34 -5.09
N ALA A 26 -12.59 5.58 -4.05
CA ALA A 26 -13.46 5.19 -2.94
C ALA A 26 -12.61 4.64 -1.77
N ASN A 27 -13.24 4.30 -0.64
CA ASN A 27 -12.59 3.46 0.37
C ASN A 27 -12.28 2.08 -0.23
N ARG A 28 -11.06 1.57 -0.03
CA ARG A 28 -10.59 0.32 -0.63
C ARG A 28 -10.02 -0.64 0.40
N THR A 29 -10.11 -1.93 0.08
CA THR A 29 -9.41 -3.00 0.78
C THR A 29 -8.57 -3.75 -0.26
N PRO A 30 -7.33 -3.33 -0.54
CA PRO A 30 -6.50 -3.99 -1.54
C PRO A 30 -6.31 -5.46 -1.18
N GLY A 31 -6.20 -6.31 -2.20
CA GLY A 31 -5.69 -7.67 -2.08
C GLY A 31 -4.21 -7.74 -2.43
N GLN A 32 -3.70 -8.96 -2.54
CA GLN A 32 -2.34 -9.25 -2.97
C GLN A 32 -2.35 -10.16 -4.20
N ALA A 33 -1.36 -9.99 -5.09
CA ALA A 33 -1.07 -10.93 -6.16
C ALA A 33 0.45 -11.16 -6.29
N ASN A 34 0.84 -12.39 -6.60
CA ASN A 34 2.21 -12.79 -6.97
C ASN A 34 3.37 -12.39 -6.03
N TRP A 35 3.10 -12.24 -4.73
CA TRP A 35 4.13 -11.91 -3.73
C TRP A 35 5.06 -13.10 -3.40
N ALA A 36 6.29 -13.05 -3.89
CA ALA A 36 7.38 -13.91 -3.44
C ALA A 36 8.10 -13.32 -2.20
N ALA A 37 8.68 -14.19 -1.38
CA ALA A 37 9.53 -13.76 -0.26
C ALA A 37 10.74 -12.96 -0.79
N GLY A 38 11.09 -11.87 -0.12
CA GLY A 38 12.16 -10.95 -0.52
C GLY A 38 11.72 -9.83 -1.47
N GLN A 39 10.49 -9.86 -1.98
CA GLN A 39 9.96 -8.76 -2.80
C GLN A 39 9.45 -7.59 -1.95
N SER A 40 9.46 -6.41 -2.56
CA SER A 40 8.92 -5.18 -1.98
C SER A 40 8.31 -4.29 -3.05
N ILE A 41 7.41 -3.41 -2.60
CA ILE A 41 6.93 -2.27 -3.38
C ILE A 41 7.01 -1.00 -2.53
N THR A 42 7.28 0.11 -3.19
CA THR A 42 7.00 1.46 -2.69
C THR A 42 5.68 1.91 -3.32
N LEU A 43 4.64 1.95 -2.51
CA LEU A 43 3.30 2.39 -2.90
C LEU A 43 3.13 3.87 -2.57
N LEU A 44 2.76 4.67 -3.56
CA LEU A 44 2.42 6.08 -3.40
C LEU A 44 0.89 6.20 -3.53
N VAL A 45 0.22 6.57 -2.45
CA VAL A 45 -1.24 6.63 -2.38
C VAL A 45 -1.69 8.08 -2.29
N ASP A 46 -2.50 8.50 -3.26
CA ASP A 46 -3.26 9.74 -3.20
C ASP A 46 -4.67 9.38 -2.73
N ASP A 47 -5.12 9.97 -1.63
CA ASP A 47 -6.38 9.63 -0.99
C ASP A 47 -7.61 10.10 -1.79
N GLY A 48 -7.40 10.89 -2.85
CA GLY A 48 -8.39 11.44 -3.75
C GLY A 48 -9.24 12.52 -3.07
N SER A 49 -10.10 12.09 -2.14
CA SER A 49 -11.02 12.96 -1.42
C SER A 49 -11.25 12.45 0.01
N ALA A 50 -10.16 12.20 0.76
CA ALA A 50 -10.19 11.63 2.11
C ALA A 50 -10.67 10.17 2.17
N TYR A 51 -10.43 9.37 1.12
CA TYR A 51 -10.69 7.93 1.16
C TYR A 51 -9.63 7.18 1.96
N THR A 52 -9.97 5.99 2.42
CA THR A 52 -9.11 5.18 3.29
C THR A 52 -8.76 3.83 2.68
N LEU A 53 -7.63 3.27 3.12
CA LEU A 53 -7.22 1.90 2.84
C LEU A 53 -7.40 1.02 4.09
N THR A 54 -8.15 -0.07 3.93
CA THR A 54 -8.24 -1.14 4.91
C THR A 54 -7.30 -2.27 4.51
N TRP A 55 -6.42 -2.70 5.41
CA TRP A 55 -5.31 -3.60 5.08
C TRP A 55 -5.53 -5.07 5.47
N THR A 56 -6.77 -5.43 5.81
CA THR A 56 -7.12 -6.74 6.39
C THR A 56 -6.81 -7.91 5.45
N THR A 57 -6.96 -7.75 4.13
CA THR A 57 -6.67 -8.82 3.15
C THR A 57 -5.18 -9.13 2.99
N LEU A 58 -4.28 -8.17 3.25
CA LEU A 58 -2.83 -8.39 3.21
C LEU A 58 -2.25 -8.85 4.55
N ALA A 59 -3.00 -8.68 5.65
CA ALA A 59 -2.54 -8.94 7.02
C ALA A 59 -1.16 -8.31 7.32
N VAL A 60 -0.99 -7.04 6.94
CA VAL A 60 0.29 -6.32 7.05
C VAL A 60 0.70 -6.16 8.51
N VAL A 61 1.94 -6.53 8.82
CA VAL A 61 2.59 -6.22 10.11
C VAL A 61 3.25 -4.85 10.02
N TRP A 62 2.64 -3.86 10.64
CA TRP A 62 3.10 -2.47 10.56
C TRP A 62 4.30 -2.19 11.45
N LYS A 63 5.28 -1.49 10.86
CA LYS A 63 6.47 -0.94 11.50
C LYS A 63 6.36 0.58 11.59
N THR A 64 5.23 1.02 12.14
CA THR A 64 4.99 2.40 12.59
C THR A 64 5.09 2.44 14.11
N ASP A 65 5.24 3.63 14.70
CA ASP A 65 5.34 3.77 16.17
C ASP A 65 4.11 3.22 16.90
N ALA A 66 2.94 3.32 16.27
CA ALA A 66 1.68 2.81 16.81
C ALA A 66 1.42 1.33 16.45
N GLY A 67 2.26 0.69 15.63
CA GLY A 67 2.06 -0.71 15.20
C GLY A 67 0.82 -0.92 14.31
N VAL A 68 0.28 0.13 13.71
CA VAL A 68 -0.91 0.12 12.84
C VAL A 68 -0.65 0.81 11.51
N ALA A 69 -1.57 0.66 10.55
CA ALA A 69 -1.50 1.34 9.26
C ALA A 69 -1.43 2.86 9.43
N PRO A 70 -0.62 3.58 8.63
CA PRO A 70 -0.59 5.03 8.68
C PRO A 70 -1.91 5.63 8.17
N THR A 71 -2.28 6.78 8.71
CA THR A 71 -3.29 7.66 8.10
C THR A 71 -2.74 8.19 6.78
N LEU A 72 -3.59 8.25 5.75
CA LEU A 72 -3.21 8.83 4.47
C LEU A 72 -3.17 10.36 4.56
N ASN A 73 -2.20 10.96 3.86
CA ASN A 73 -2.16 12.39 3.60
C ASN A 73 -3.37 12.79 2.75
N THR A 74 -4.00 13.92 3.10
CA THR A 74 -5.11 14.52 2.35
C THR A 74 -4.67 15.38 1.17
N THR A 75 -3.35 15.58 1.04
CA THR A 75 -2.73 16.30 -0.08
C THR A 75 -1.43 15.60 -0.46
N GLY A 76 -1.22 15.39 -1.76
CA GLY A 76 -0.04 14.67 -2.25
C GLY A 76 -0.10 13.18 -1.91
N PHE A 77 1.03 12.50 -2.08
CA PHE A 77 1.11 11.06 -1.86
C PHE A 77 1.50 10.72 -0.42
N THR A 78 0.80 9.75 0.15
CA THR A 78 1.32 8.95 1.25
C THR A 78 2.24 7.88 0.67
N VAL A 79 3.52 7.88 1.05
CA VAL A 79 4.48 6.88 0.59
C VAL A 79 4.58 5.75 1.61
N ILE A 80 4.31 4.52 1.17
CA ILE A 80 4.30 3.31 2.00
C ILE A 80 5.23 2.29 1.36
N VAL A 81 6.19 1.75 2.11
CA VAL A 81 6.95 0.58 1.67
C VAL A 81 6.29 -0.66 2.25
N LEU A 82 6.00 -1.62 1.38
CA LEU A 82 5.54 -2.96 1.75
C LEU A 82 6.61 -3.96 1.33
N TRP A 83 6.99 -4.88 2.21
CA TRP A 83 8.00 -5.89 1.89
C TRP A 83 7.66 -7.22 2.53
N LYS A 84 7.97 -8.32 1.84
CA LYS A 84 7.67 -9.67 2.31
C LYS A 84 8.93 -10.36 2.79
N VAL A 85 8.89 -10.87 4.02
CA VAL A 85 9.95 -11.73 4.59
C VAL A 85 9.32 -13.06 4.96
N GLY A 86 9.77 -14.13 4.32
CA GLY A 86 9.12 -15.44 4.42
C GLY A 86 7.65 -15.34 3.96
N THR A 87 6.73 -15.59 4.89
CA THR A 87 5.27 -15.54 4.62
C THR A 87 4.62 -14.23 5.04
N THR A 88 5.32 -13.36 5.78
CA THR A 88 4.75 -12.14 6.37
C THR A 88 5.03 -10.93 5.49
N ILE A 89 3.99 -10.15 5.21
CA ILE A 89 4.12 -8.82 4.62
C ILE A 89 4.23 -7.81 5.76
N TYR A 90 5.29 -7.01 5.73
CA TYR A 90 5.52 -5.88 6.62
C TYR A 90 5.24 -4.58 5.87
N GLY A 91 4.94 -3.53 6.61
CA GLY A 91 4.69 -2.21 6.05
C GLY A 91 5.21 -1.08 6.91
N ALA A 92 5.67 0.00 6.31
CA ALA A 92 6.06 1.24 6.98
C ALA A 92 5.71 2.44 6.09
N ARG A 93 5.40 3.57 6.72
CA ARG A 93 5.31 4.86 6.01
C ARG A 93 6.71 5.43 5.84
N VAL A 94 6.99 6.00 4.66
CA VAL A 94 8.23 6.72 4.40
C VAL A 94 8.01 8.19 4.73
N GLY A 95 8.67 8.66 5.79
CA GLY A 95 8.54 10.05 6.25
C GLY A 95 7.18 10.39 6.85
N ASP A 96 7.00 11.67 7.17
CA ASP A 96 5.78 12.23 7.76
C ASP A 96 5.49 13.65 7.26
N ALA A 97 5.69 13.87 5.96
CA ALA A 97 5.44 15.16 5.31
C ALA A 97 4.04 15.20 4.70
#